data_AF-A0A4Y2TXG9-F1
#
_entry.id   AF-A0A4Y2TXG9-F1
#
_cell.length_a   1.000
_cell.length_b   1.000
_cell.length_c   1.000
_cell.angle_alpha   90.00
_cell.angle_beta   90.00
_cell.angle_gamma   90.00
#
_symmetry.space_group_name_H-M   'P 1'
#
loop_
_entity.id
_entity.type
_entity.pdbx_description
1 polymer ?
#
loop_
_entity_poly.entity_id
_entity_poly.type
_entity_poly.pdbx_seq_one_letter_code
_entity_poly.pdbx_strand_id
1 'polypeptide(L)'
;MYLSVRVTAFTARLTQWFLQKYGIAHSITPPFLPRALWTVPMASLYQFLKIRKNGTLNYLTPYWKLAPRNKIQQGKSPFFLLHEYEPRLPRELHIASFIDDTPREDQLDLLMLVRAVAANNVYETHVDNKRKFDLHRQPHSFKPGDLVLYDWQKQCDHKLSPMFR
;
A
#
# COMPACT_ATOMS: atom_id res chain seq x y z
N MET A 1 12.85 -3.61 -3.58
CA MET A 1 11.99 -4.78 -3.84
C MET A 1 10.64 -4.30 -4.35
N TYR A 2 10.18 -4.84 -5.48
CA TYR A 2 8.89 -4.52 -6.11
C TYR A 2 7.93 -5.70 -5.91
N LEU A 3 6.76 -5.45 -5.32
CA LEU A 3 5.72 -6.46 -5.08
C LEU A 3 4.55 -6.18 -6.02
N SER A 4 4.07 -7.19 -6.74
CA SER A 4 2.94 -7.03 -7.66
C SER A 4 1.96 -8.21 -7.63
N VAL A 5 0.72 -7.95 -8.05
CA VAL A 5 -0.26 -9.02 -8.27
C VAL A 5 0.14 -9.82 -9.52
N ARG A 6 -0.23 -11.11 -9.57
CA ARG A 6 -0.01 -11.97 -10.74
C ARG A 6 -0.97 -11.63 -11.90
N VAL A 7 -0.70 -10.54 -12.60
CA VAL A 7 -1.44 -10.06 -13.79
C VAL A 7 -0.50 -9.94 -14.98
N THR A 8 -1.02 -10.14 -16.18
CA THR A 8 -0.28 -10.15 -17.45
C THR A 8 0.70 -8.98 -17.60
N ALA A 9 0.29 -7.77 -17.23
CA ALA A 9 1.14 -6.57 -17.28
C ALA A 9 2.40 -6.68 -16.41
N PHE A 10 2.31 -7.30 -15.22
CA PHE A 10 3.43 -7.42 -14.28
C PHE A 10 4.23 -8.71 -14.46
N THR A 11 3.68 -9.70 -15.16
CA THR A 11 4.37 -10.95 -15.51
C THR A 11 4.91 -10.97 -16.94
N ALA A 12 4.70 -9.89 -17.71
CA ALA A 12 5.20 -9.78 -19.08
C ALA A 12 6.73 -9.78 -19.12
N ARG A 13 7.30 -10.36 -20.19
CA ARG A 13 8.76 -10.39 -20.42
C ARG A 13 9.39 -9.00 -20.40
N LEU A 14 8.71 -8.01 -20.97
CA LEU A 14 9.19 -6.62 -21.00
C LEU A 14 9.36 -6.05 -19.58
N THR A 15 8.40 -6.30 -18.70
CA THR A 15 8.44 -5.87 -17.30
C THR A 15 9.55 -6.59 -16.53
N GLN A 16 9.70 -7.90 -16.74
CA GLN A 16 10.79 -8.67 -16.12
C GLN A 16 12.17 -8.18 -16.57
N TRP A 17 12.35 -7.94 -17.86
CA TRP A 17 13.59 -7.40 -18.41
C TRP A 17 13.91 -6.02 -17.83
N PHE A 18 12.92 -5.14 -17.73
CA PHE A 18 13.08 -3.83 -17.09
C PHE A 18 13.56 -3.98 -15.65
N LEU A 19 12.88 -4.81 -14.85
CA LEU A 19 13.24 -4.99 -13.44
C LEU A 19 14.65 -5.58 -13.28
N GLN A 20 15.03 -6.54 -14.12
CA GLN A 20 16.38 -7.11 -14.13
C GLN A 20 17.45 -6.08 -14.52
N LYS A 21 17.19 -5.28 -15.57
CA LYS A 21 18.12 -4.24 -16.03
C LYS A 21 18.47 -3.25 -14.93
N TYR A 22 17.51 -2.91 -14.08
CA TYR A 22 17.69 -1.98 -12.97
C TYR A 22 17.98 -2.67 -11.62
N GLY A 23 18.20 -3.99 -11.60
CA GLY A 23 18.50 -4.72 -10.36
C GLY A 23 17.37 -4.73 -9.34
N ILE A 24 16.12 -4.54 -9.76
CA ILE A 24 14.96 -4.46 -8.88
C ILE A 24 14.44 -5.88 -8.61
N ALA A 25 14.63 -6.36 -7.38
CA ALA A 25 14.06 -7.62 -6.93
C ALA A 25 12.53 -7.62 -7.07
N HIS A 26 11.97 -8.57 -7.80
CA HIS A 26 10.53 -8.69 -8.08
C HIS A 26 9.94 -9.86 -7.29
N SER A 27 8.87 -9.60 -6.54
CA SER A 27 8.07 -10.63 -5.89
C SER A 27 6.63 -10.56 -6.39
N ILE A 28 6.06 -11.73 -6.68
CA ILE A 28 4.71 -11.85 -7.22
C ILE A 28 3.85 -12.54 -6.16
N THR A 29 2.71 -11.94 -5.84
CA THR A 29 1.78 -12.54 -4.89
C THR A 29 1.18 -13.83 -5.46
N PRO A 30 0.78 -14.78 -4.60
CA PRO A 30 0.03 -15.94 -5.05
C PRO A 30 -1.19 -15.53 -5.90
N PRO A 31 -1.56 -16.34 -6.90
CA PRO A 31 -2.70 -16.04 -7.75
C PRO A 31 -3.98 -15.91 -6.92
N PHE A 32 -4.86 -14.99 -7.32
CA PHE A 32 -6.20 -14.77 -6.72
C PHE A 32 -6.22 -14.40 -5.23
N LEU A 33 -5.08 -14.04 -4.64
CA LEU A 33 -4.97 -13.43 -3.32
C LEU A 33 -4.50 -11.97 -3.45
N PRO A 34 -5.37 -11.04 -3.90
CA PRO A 34 -5.02 -9.61 -4.01
C PRO A 34 -4.67 -8.98 -2.65
N ARG A 35 -4.98 -9.69 -1.57
CA ARG A 35 -4.81 -9.24 -0.19
C ARG A 35 -3.36 -9.08 0.26
N ALA A 36 -2.43 -9.76 -0.39
CA ALA A 36 -1.00 -9.62 -0.12
C ALA A 36 -0.44 -8.22 -0.48
N LEU A 37 -1.21 -7.40 -1.20
CA LEU A 37 -0.85 -6.02 -1.57
C LEU A 37 -1.64 -4.93 -0.82
N TRP A 38 -2.43 -5.31 0.19
CA TRP A 38 -3.26 -4.37 0.96
C TRP A 38 -2.47 -3.50 1.96
N THR A 39 -1.14 -3.51 1.89
CA THR A 39 -0.28 -2.51 2.56
C THR A 39 -0.50 -1.10 2.02
N VAL A 40 -1.00 -0.97 0.80
CA VAL A 40 -1.41 0.33 0.26
C VAL A 40 -2.87 0.61 0.68
N PRO A 41 -3.17 1.78 1.28
CA PRO A 41 -4.54 2.18 1.59
C PRO A 41 -5.29 2.52 0.30
N MET A 42 -5.62 1.49 -0.48
CA MET A 42 -6.31 1.61 -1.75
C MET A 42 -7.76 2.05 -1.54
N ALA A 43 -8.40 1.61 -0.45
CA ALA A 43 -9.80 1.96 -0.17
C ALA A 43 -10.01 3.48 -0.04
N SER A 44 -9.13 4.19 0.68
CA SER A 44 -9.20 5.65 0.78
C SER A 44 -8.87 6.32 -0.55
N LEU A 45 -7.83 5.86 -1.27
CA LEU A 45 -7.47 6.40 -2.58
C LEU A 45 -8.61 6.27 -3.59
N TYR A 46 -9.22 5.09 -3.70
CA TYR A 46 -10.37 4.85 -4.59
C TYR A 46 -11.57 5.70 -4.22
N GLN A 47 -11.86 5.87 -2.93
CA GLN A 47 -12.97 6.69 -2.46
C GLN A 47 -12.74 8.18 -2.75
N PHE A 48 -11.51 8.68 -2.57
CA PHE A 48 -11.12 10.04 -2.97
C PHE A 48 -11.18 10.26 -4.48
N LEU A 49 -10.74 9.28 -5.28
CA LEU A 49 -10.84 9.33 -6.74
C LEU A 49 -12.30 9.29 -7.21
N LYS A 50 -13.17 8.57 -6.50
CA LYS A 50 -14.61 8.47 -6.80
C LYS A 50 -15.38 9.75 -6.49
N ILE A 51 -15.08 10.43 -5.38
CA ILE A 51 -15.70 11.72 -5.01
C ILE A 51 -15.48 12.79 -6.10
N ARG A 52 -14.37 12.73 -6.84
CA ARG A 52 -14.07 13.64 -7.96
C ARG A 52 -14.71 13.30 -9.30
N LYS A 53 -15.34 12.12 -9.45
CA LYS A 53 -16.02 11.77 -10.71
C LYS A 53 -17.32 12.53 -10.95
N ASN A 54 -17.89 13.19 -9.93
CA ASN A 54 -19.20 13.85 -10.03
C ASN A 54 -19.14 15.35 -10.38
N GLY A 55 -17.97 15.87 -10.77
CA GLY A 55 -17.85 17.25 -11.26
C GLY A 55 -16.45 17.49 -11.83
N THR A 56 -16.36 17.52 -13.17
CA THR A 56 -15.17 17.91 -13.96
C THR A 56 -13.85 17.21 -13.58
N LEU A 57 -13.60 16.10 -14.27
CA LEU A 57 -12.44 15.23 -14.07
C LEU A 57 -11.15 15.86 -14.62
N ASN A 58 -10.51 16.74 -13.83
CA ASN A 58 -9.13 17.16 -14.10
C ASN A 58 -8.15 16.08 -13.61
N TYR A 59 -7.84 15.12 -14.48
CA TYR A 59 -6.84 14.05 -14.31
C TYR A 59 -5.43 14.55 -13.97
N LEU A 60 -5.19 15.86 -14.11
CA LEU A 60 -3.89 16.49 -13.90
C LEU A 60 -3.67 16.99 -12.48
N THR A 61 -4.57 16.71 -11.52
CA THR A 61 -4.26 17.12 -10.14
C THR A 61 -3.11 16.25 -9.64
N PRO A 62 -1.92 16.82 -9.41
CA PRO A 62 -0.76 16.00 -9.12
C PRO A 62 -0.88 15.38 -7.72
N TYR A 63 -0.44 14.12 -7.62
CA TYR A 63 -0.57 13.27 -6.41
C TYR A 63 -0.01 13.93 -5.14
N TRP A 64 0.99 14.81 -5.26
CA TRP A 64 1.56 15.56 -4.14
C TRP A 64 0.55 16.51 -3.45
N LYS A 65 -0.52 16.94 -4.15
CA LYS A 65 -1.62 17.70 -3.54
C LYS A 65 -2.56 16.84 -2.68
N LEU A 66 -2.47 15.51 -2.80
CA LEU A 66 -3.31 14.53 -2.10
C LEU A 66 -2.55 13.83 -0.95
N ALA A 67 -1.24 13.68 -1.07
CA ALA A 67 -0.36 13.08 -0.06
C ALA A 67 -0.42 13.72 1.35
N PRO A 68 -0.46 15.05 1.53
CA PRO A 68 -0.40 15.66 2.87
C PRO A 68 -1.69 15.51 3.70
N ARG A 69 -2.83 15.16 3.08
CA ARG A 69 -4.11 15.01 3.82
C ARG A 69 -4.30 13.65 4.49
N ASN A 70 -3.51 12.66 4.10
CA ASN A 70 -3.55 11.33 4.69
C ASN A 70 -2.65 11.29 5.93
N LYS A 71 -3.08 11.95 7.01
CA LYS A 71 -2.58 11.65 8.37
C LYS A 71 -3.11 10.27 8.79
N ILE A 72 -2.72 9.22 8.08
CA ILE A 72 -3.10 7.85 8.41
C ILE A 72 -2.26 7.47 9.62
N GLN A 73 -2.88 7.34 10.80
CA GLN A 73 -2.48 6.55 11.99
C GLN A 73 -1.01 6.64 12.51
N GLN A 74 -0.09 7.30 11.82
CA GLN A 74 1.37 7.33 12.01
C GLN A 74 1.85 8.70 12.55
N GLY A 75 0.93 9.64 12.82
CA GLY A 75 1.23 10.99 13.32
C GLY A 75 1.81 11.97 12.27
N LYS A 76 2.48 11.47 11.22
CA LYS A 76 3.10 12.28 10.15
C LYS A 76 2.61 11.86 8.76
N SER A 77 2.66 12.76 7.76
CA SER A 77 2.22 12.42 6.40
C SER A 77 3.26 11.57 5.66
N PRO A 78 2.85 10.77 4.66
CA PRO A 78 3.78 10.06 3.78
C PRO A 78 4.78 10.98 3.08
N PHE A 79 4.40 12.24 2.85
CA PHE A 79 5.28 13.24 2.24
C PHE A 79 6.39 13.66 3.22
N PHE A 80 6.04 13.94 4.49
CA PHE A 80 7.01 14.23 5.53
C PHE A 80 8.00 13.08 5.74
N LEU A 81 7.52 11.83 5.74
CA LEU A 81 8.40 10.67 5.89
C LEU A 81 9.42 10.55 4.75
N LEU A 82 9.11 11.08 3.56
CA LEU A 82 9.99 11.04 2.40
C LEU A 82 10.91 12.25 2.31
N HIS A 83 10.40 13.44 2.65
CA HIS A 83 11.05 14.71 2.37
C HIS A 83 11.42 15.54 3.61
N GLU A 84 11.05 15.10 4.82
CA GLU A 84 11.34 15.77 6.10
C GLU A 84 10.63 17.10 6.34
N TYR A 85 9.78 17.53 5.42
CA TYR A 85 8.94 18.71 5.58
C TYR A 85 7.51 18.43 5.11
N GLU A 86 6.56 19.19 5.63
CA GLU A 86 5.19 19.17 5.09
C GLU A 86 5.07 20.21 3.97
N PRO A 87 4.49 19.84 2.82
CA PRO A 87 4.36 20.75 1.71
C PRO A 87 3.32 21.82 2.07
N ARG A 88 3.63 23.09 1.82
CA ARG A 88 2.70 24.20 2.05
C ARG A 88 1.46 24.04 1.18
N LEU A 89 0.29 24.03 1.80
CA LEU A 89 -0.97 23.87 1.09
C LEU A 89 -1.53 25.23 0.63
N PRO A 90 -2.14 25.30 -0.57
CA PRO A 90 -2.86 26.50 -0.97
C PRO A 90 -3.98 26.80 0.03
N ARG A 91 -4.04 28.04 0.56
CA ARG A 91 -4.97 28.54 1.59
C ARG A 91 -4.65 28.16 3.05
N GLU A 92 -3.43 27.74 3.34
CA GLU A 92 -2.99 27.55 4.72
C GLU A 92 -2.79 28.92 5.41
N LEU A 93 -3.44 29.12 6.56
CA LEU A 93 -3.36 30.39 7.30
C LEU A 93 -1.99 30.45 8.00
N HIS A 94 -1.11 31.35 7.55
CA HIS A 94 0.21 31.53 8.14
C HIS A 94 0.10 32.29 9.47
N ILE A 95 0.18 31.58 10.59
CA ILE A 95 0.09 32.20 11.92
C ILE A 95 1.47 32.69 12.42
N ALA A 96 2.58 32.08 11.99
CA ALA A 96 3.95 32.58 12.12
C ALA A 96 4.92 31.69 11.34
N SER A 97 6.02 32.24 10.82
CA SER A 97 7.17 31.44 10.37
C SER A 97 8.08 31.19 11.56
N PHE A 98 8.08 29.98 12.10
CA PHE A 98 9.14 29.54 13.01
C PHE A 98 10.39 29.24 12.17
N ILE A 99 11.49 29.91 12.48
CA ILE A 99 12.82 29.52 12.01
C ILE A 99 13.26 28.42 12.98
N ASP A 100 13.43 27.21 12.46
CA ASP A 100 13.96 26.09 13.22
C ASP A 100 15.47 26.08 13.03
N ASP A 101 16.22 26.46 14.06
CA ASP A 101 17.69 26.54 14.04
C ASP A 101 18.35 25.16 14.30
N THR A 102 17.59 24.07 14.25
CA THR A 102 18.14 22.72 14.38
C THR A 102 19.12 22.40 13.24
N PRO A 103 20.31 21.86 13.55
CA PRO A 103 21.25 21.46 12.52
C PRO A 103 20.69 20.29 11.70
N ARG A 104 21.17 20.18 10.47
CA ARG A 104 20.63 19.23 9.48
C ARG A 104 20.78 17.78 9.93
N GLU A 105 21.88 17.48 10.61
CA GLU A 105 22.20 16.16 11.16
C GLU A 105 21.14 15.74 12.19
N ASP A 106 20.83 16.61 13.15
CA ASP A 106 19.82 16.34 14.18
C ASP A 106 18.42 16.15 13.58
N GLN A 107 18.09 16.88 12.51
CA GLN A 107 16.84 16.69 11.77
C GLN A 107 16.75 15.32 11.10
N LEU A 108 17.87 14.82 10.55
CA LEU A 108 17.94 13.49 9.93
C LEU A 108 17.83 12.39 10.98
N ASP A 109 18.49 12.55 12.13
CA ASP A 109 18.39 11.60 13.25
C ASP A 109 16.95 11.55 13.78
N LEU A 110 16.31 12.71 13.95
CA LEU A 110 14.90 12.79 14.32
C LEU A 110 14.01 12.11 13.28
N LEU A 111 14.27 12.32 11.98
CA LEU A 111 13.53 11.65 10.92
C LEU A 111 13.69 10.13 10.97
N MET A 112 14.89 9.62 11.24
CA MET A 112 15.12 8.18 11.37
C MET A 112 14.28 7.59 12.51
N LEU A 113 14.23 8.27 13.66
CA LEU A 113 13.37 7.89 14.77
C LEU A 113 11.89 7.90 14.38
N VAL A 114 11.44 8.97 13.72
CA VAL A 114 10.05 9.11 13.26
C VAL A 114 9.69 8.01 12.25
N ARG A 115 10.58 7.67 11.31
CA ARG A 115 10.38 6.57 10.35
C ARG A 115 10.27 5.23 11.06
N ALA A 116 11.09 4.98 12.08
CA ALA A 116 11.02 3.76 12.87
C ALA A 116 9.68 3.64 13.63
N VAL A 117 9.24 4.72 14.27
CA VAL A 117 7.92 4.77 14.94
C VAL A 117 6.78 4.56 13.95
N ALA A 118 6.83 5.22 12.79
CA ALA A 118 5.81 5.06 11.75
C ALA A 118 5.76 3.61 11.23
N ALA A 119 6.91 2.97 11.04
CA ALA A 119 6.99 1.57 10.63
C ALA A 119 6.38 0.63 11.68
N ASN A 120 6.67 0.86 12.96
CA ASN A 120 6.08 0.10 14.06
C ASN A 120 4.56 0.29 14.13
N ASN A 121 4.07 1.52 14.01
CA ASN A 121 2.63 1.79 13.99
C ASN A 121 1.91 1.07 12.85
N VAL A 122 2.51 1.01 11.66
CA VAL A 122 1.99 0.23 10.53
C VAL A 122 1.95 -1.25 10.86
N TYR A 123 3.03 -1.78 11.44
CA TYR A 123 3.13 -3.17 11.83
C TYR A 123 2.05 -3.55 12.86
N GLU A 124 1.92 -2.81 13.95
CA GLU A 124 0.90 -3.04 14.99
C GLU A 124 -0.52 -2.96 14.41
N THR A 125 -0.77 -1.97 13.55
CA THR A 125 -2.05 -1.85 12.83
C THR A 125 -2.33 -3.08 11.96
N HIS A 126 -1.32 -3.64 11.29
CA HIS A 126 -1.47 -4.86 10.52
C HIS A 126 -1.76 -6.07 11.41
N VAL A 127 -1.10 -6.19 12.55
CA VAL A 127 -1.35 -7.24 13.55
C VAL A 127 -2.78 -7.17 14.06
N ASP A 128 -3.25 -5.99 14.45
CA ASP A 128 -4.62 -5.77 14.93
C ASP A 128 -5.66 -6.06 13.86
N ASN A 129 -5.43 -5.60 12.63
CA ASN A 129 -6.34 -5.86 11.51
C ASN A 129 -6.37 -7.35 11.16
N LYS A 130 -5.23 -8.03 11.22
CA LYS A 130 -5.15 -9.49 11.03
C LYS A 130 -5.91 -10.21 12.14
N ARG A 131 -5.72 -9.83 13.40
CA ARG A 131 -6.42 -10.41 14.55
C ARG A 131 -7.94 -10.26 14.42
N LYS A 132 -8.44 -9.07 14.11
CA LYS A 132 -9.88 -8.81 13.87
C LYS A 132 -10.42 -9.65 12.72
N PHE A 133 -9.62 -9.82 11.68
CA PHE A 133 -10.02 -10.58 10.52
C PHE A 133 -10.06 -12.10 10.77
N ASP A 134 -9.08 -12.62 11.51
CA ASP A 134 -8.96 -14.04 11.82
C ASP A 134 -9.92 -14.49 12.95
N LEU A 135 -10.50 -13.55 13.72
CA LEU A 135 -11.37 -13.82 14.87
C LEU A 135 -12.57 -14.72 14.56
N HIS A 136 -13.07 -14.72 13.33
CA HIS A 136 -14.19 -15.55 12.89
C HIS A 136 -13.78 -16.68 11.93
N ARG A 137 -12.49 -16.91 11.73
CA ARG A 137 -11.97 -17.96 10.85
C ARG A 137 -11.48 -19.12 11.68
N GLN A 138 -11.83 -20.34 11.28
CA GLN A 138 -11.23 -21.51 11.90
C GLN A 138 -9.73 -21.55 11.54
N PRO A 139 -8.84 -21.77 12.52
CA PRO A 139 -7.43 -21.95 12.22
C PRO A 139 -7.28 -23.28 11.49
N HIS A 140 -6.99 -23.22 10.19
CA HIS A 140 -6.60 -24.39 9.41
C HIS A 140 -5.14 -24.21 9.03
N SER A 141 -4.30 -25.14 9.49
CA SER A 141 -2.89 -25.20 9.11
C SER A 141 -2.68 -26.43 8.26
N PHE A 142 -2.27 -26.23 7.01
CA PHE A 142 -1.93 -27.33 6.11
C PHE A 142 -0.54 -27.87 6.45
N LYS A 143 -0.40 -29.18 6.51
CA LYS A 143 0.87 -29.91 6.63
C LYS A 143 1.25 -30.51 5.28
N PRO A 144 2.56 -30.70 5.01
CA PRO A 144 2.98 -31.45 3.84
C PRO A 144 2.31 -32.84 3.81
N GLY A 145 1.67 -33.19 2.70
CA GLY A 145 0.92 -34.45 2.55
C GLY A 145 -0.59 -34.34 2.79
N ASP A 146 -1.08 -33.21 3.29
CA ASP A 146 -2.53 -32.98 3.41
C ASP A 146 -3.17 -32.88 2.02
N LEU A 147 -4.32 -33.53 1.86
CA LEU A 147 -5.15 -33.39 0.67
C LEU A 147 -5.95 -32.08 0.79
N VAL A 148 -5.68 -31.15 -0.12
CA VAL A 148 -6.31 -29.83 -0.15
C VAL A 148 -7.02 -29.62 -1.47
N LEU A 149 -8.25 -29.10 -1.39
CA LEU A 149 -8.99 -28.65 -2.57
C LEU A 149 -8.55 -27.23 -2.92
N TYR A 150 -8.16 -27.01 -4.17
CA TYR A 150 -7.77 -25.68 -4.66
C TYR A 150 -8.90 -25.08 -5.49
N ASP A 151 -9.28 -23.83 -5.17
CA ASP A 151 -10.28 -23.07 -5.95
C ASP A 151 -9.67 -22.66 -7.29
N TRP A 152 -10.02 -23.40 -8.35
CA TRP A 152 -9.48 -23.22 -9.69
C TRP A 152 -10.49 -22.46 -10.57
N GLN A 153 -10.61 -21.15 -10.36
CA GLN A 153 -11.58 -20.31 -11.08
C GLN A 153 -11.38 -20.22 -12.61
N LYS A 154 -10.26 -20.72 -13.16
CA LYS A 154 -9.92 -20.62 -14.59
C LYS A 154 -10.54 -21.69 -15.49
N GLN A 155 -11.36 -22.62 -14.98
CA GLN A 155 -12.04 -23.65 -15.80
C GLN A 155 -13.54 -23.75 -15.57
N CYS A 156 -14.14 -22.81 -14.83
CA CYS A 156 -15.61 -22.72 -14.79
C CYS A 156 -16.10 -22.04 -16.07
N ASP A 157 -16.01 -22.75 -17.19
CA ASP A 157 -16.53 -22.28 -18.48
C ASP A 157 -18.06 -22.16 -18.45
N HIS A 158 -18.72 -22.83 -17.50
CA HIS A 158 -20.17 -22.87 -17.32
C HIS A 158 -20.61 -22.78 -15.85
N LYS A 159 -21.86 -22.35 -15.62
CA LYS A 159 -22.49 -22.16 -14.30
C LYS A 159 -22.59 -23.45 -13.45
N LEU A 160 -22.45 -24.62 -14.07
CA LEU A 160 -22.59 -25.94 -13.42
C LEU A 160 -21.26 -26.69 -13.28
N SER A 161 -20.13 -26.09 -13.68
CA SER A 161 -18.83 -26.74 -13.53
C SER A 161 -18.39 -26.77 -12.06
N PRO A 162 -17.75 -27.86 -11.60
CA PRO A 162 -17.23 -27.94 -10.24
C PRO A 162 -16.17 -26.85 -10.02
N MET A 163 -16.28 -26.15 -8.88
CA MET A 163 -15.37 -25.05 -8.52
C MET A 163 -14.01 -25.53 -7.99
N PHE A 164 -13.92 -26.81 -7.61
CA PHE A 164 -12.74 -27.41 -7.01
C PHE A 164 -12.24 -28.58 -7.84
N ARG A 165 -10.92 -28.74 -7.88
CA ARG A 165 -10.24 -29.93 -8.40
C ARG A 165 -9.42 -30.56 -7.29
#